data_AF-A0A9X4L0E3-F1
#
_entry.id   AF-A0A9X4L0E3-F1
#
_cell.length_a   1.000
_cell.length_b   1.000
_cell.length_c   1.000
_cell.angle_alpha   90.00
_cell.angle_beta   90.00
_cell.angle_gamma   90.00
#
_symmetry.space_group_name_H-M   'P 1'
#
loop_
_entity.id
_entity.type
_entity.pdbx_description
1 polymer ?
#
loop_
_entity_poly.entity_id
_entity_poly.type
_entity_poly.pdbx_seq_one_letter_code
_entity_poly.pdbx_strand_id
1 'polypeptide(L)' 'MGEFSYPVGVAVDNLSNLYVADFDNHRIQKLDVASGAWSEWKKNGGGSGQRLGRV' A
#
# COMPACT_ATOMS: atom_id res chain seq x y z
N MET A 1 -0.20 9.10 6.72
CA MET A 1 -0.30 7.64 6.48
C MET A 1 -0.98 7.01 7.67
N GLY A 2 -1.69 5.90 7.49
CA GLY A 2 -2.50 5.29 8.54
C GLY A 2 -3.93 5.86 8.67
N GLU A 3 -4.31 6.78 7.78
CA GLU A 3 -5.70 7.13 7.50
C GLU A 3 -6.16 6.38 6.25
N PHE A 4 -7.41 5.92 6.24
CA PHE A 4 -7.99 5.11 5.16
C PHE A 4 -9.35 5.68 4.74
N SER A 5 -9.64 5.65 3.45
CA SER A 5 -10.94 5.97 2.87
C SER A 5 -11.38 4.80 1.98
N TYR A 6 -12.39 4.08 2.45
CA TYR A 6 -12.91 2.86 1.84
C TYR A 6 -11.80 1.83 1.50
N PRO A 7 -11.05 1.31 2.48
CA PRO A 7 -10.06 0.28 2.22
C PRO A 7 -10.73 -1.02 1.77
N VAL A 8 -10.30 -1.57 0.64
CA VAL A 8 -10.94 -2.74 0.01
C VAL A 8 -10.12 -4.03 0.11
N GLY A 9 -8.87 -3.95 0.58
CA GLY A 9 -8.00 -5.11 0.67
C GLY A 9 -6.77 -4.89 1.54
N VAL A 10 -6.28 -6.00 2.10
CA VAL A 10 -5.06 -6.06 2.91
C VAL A 10 -4.24 -7.30 2.52
N ALA A 11 -2.92 -7.18 2.50
CA ALA A 11 -1.99 -8.28 2.28
C ALA A 11 -0.75 -8.13 3.17
N VAL A 12 -0.11 -9.24 3.52
CA VAL A 12 1.13 -9.27 4.29
C VAL A 12 2.15 -10.11 3.54
N ASP A 13 3.43 -9.70 3.54
CA ASP A 13 4.54 -10.48 2.98
C ASP A 13 5.40 -11.16 4.06
N ASN A 14 6.31 -12.04 3.64
CA ASN A 14 7.21 -12.75 4.55
C ASN A 14 8.31 -11.86 5.16
N LEU A 15 8.34 -10.57 4.78
CA LEU A 15 9.30 -9.57 5.27
C LEU A 15 8.64 -8.60 6.25
N SER A 16 7.49 -8.97 6.83
CA SER A 16 6.75 -8.15 7.79
C SER A 16 6.26 -6.82 7.23
N ASN A 17 5.94 -6.76 5.93
CA ASN A 17 5.27 -5.61 5.35
C ASN A 17 3.76 -5.86 5.24
N LEU A 18 2.97 -4.90 5.70
CA LEU A 18 1.52 -4.87 5.54
C LEU A 18 1.16 -3.87 4.45
N TYR A 19 0.32 -4.29 3.50
CA TYR A 19 -0.14 -3.48 2.38
C TYR A 19 -1.65 -3.27 2.47
N VAL A 20 -2.11 -2.04 2.26
CA VAL A 20 -3.53 -1.69 2.24
C VAL A 20 -3.89 -1.06 0.90
N ALA A 21 -4.91 -1.59 0.23
CA ALA A 21 -5.54 -0.99 -0.93
C ALA A 21 -6.59 0.03 -0.47
N ASP A 22 -6.23 1.31 -0.49
CA ASP A 22 -7.00 2.43 0.01
C ASP A 22 -7.75 3.10 -1.16
N PHE A 23 -8.96 2.61 -1.43
CA PHE A 23 -9.62 2.76 -2.73
C PHE A 23 -9.98 4.20 -3.08
N ASP A 24 -10.65 4.91 -2.17
CA ASP A 24 -11.10 6.28 -2.43
C ASP A 24 -9.92 7.26 -2.43
N ASN A 25 -8.84 6.95 -1.70
CA ASN A 25 -7.61 7.73 -1.72
C ASN A 25 -6.72 7.42 -2.94
N HIS A 26 -7.12 6.48 -3.80
CA HIS A 26 -6.40 6.08 -5.01
C HIS A 26 -4.91 5.78 -4.76
N ARG A 27 -4.63 5.07 -3.66
CA ARG A 27 -3.28 4.71 -3.26
C ARG A 27 -3.18 3.30 -2.68
N ILE A 28 -1.97 2.77 -2.70
CA ILE A 28 -1.59 1.64 -1.85
C ILE A 28 -0.73 2.20 -0.72
N GLN A 29 -1.04 1.86 0.52
CA GLN A 29 -0.18 2.17 1.67
C GLN A 29 0.57 0.90 2.09
N LYS A 30 1.86 1.02 2.39
CA LYS A 30 2.67 -0.04 3.02
C LYS A 30 3.13 0.41 4.41
N LEU A 31 2.96 -0.47 5.39
CA LEU A 31 3.55 -0.41 6.71
C LEU A 31 4.66 -1.46 6.79
N ASP A 32 5.88 -1.03 7.08
CA ASP A 32 6.89 -1.94 7.63
C ASP A 32 6.55 -2.14 9.11
N VAL A 33 6.09 -3.35 9.45
CA VAL A 33 5.62 -3.67 10.80
C VAL A 33 6.79 -3.71 11.79
N ALA A 34 8.01 -4.01 11.33
CA ALA A 34 9.19 -4.07 12.19
C ALA A 34 9.65 -2.66 12.60
N SER A 35 9.65 -1.70 11.68
CA SER A 35 10.07 -0.32 11.96
C SER A 35 8.92 0.64 12.32
N GLY A 36 7.67 0.25 12.05
CA GLY A 36 6.50 1.13 12.16
C GLY A 36 6.41 2.19 11.05
N ALA A 37 7.28 2.14 10.04
CA ALA A 37 7.37 3.15 9.00
C ALA A 37 6.29 2.94 7.93
N TRP A 38 5.64 4.04 7.54
CA TRP A 38 4.67 4.05 6.46
C TRP A 38 5.24 4.61 5.16
N SER A 39 4.79 4.06 4.05
CA SER A 39 5.02 4.54 2.69
C SER A 39 3.75 4.42 1.86
N GLU A 40 3.65 5.15 0.75
CA GLU A 40 2.52 5.03 -0.16
C GLU A 40 2.95 5.04 -1.62
N TRP A 41 2.13 4.42 -2.44
CA TRP A 41 2.14 4.57 -3.89
C TRP A 41 0.83 5.19 -4.32
N LYS A 42 0.92 6.41 -4.85
CA LYS A 42 -0.22 7.14 -5.43
C LYS A 42 -0.20 7.03 -6.94
N LYS A 43 -1.38 6.99 -7.56
CA LYS A 43 -1.50 7.13 -9.01
C LYS A 43 -1.32 8.59 -9.41
N ASN A 44 -0.11 8.99 -9.79
CA ASN A 44 0.14 10.26 -10.47
C ASN A 44 -0.04 10.07 -11.98
N GLY A 45 -1.24 10.34 -12.50
CA GLY A 45 -1.51 10.32 -13.94
C GLY A 45 -1.46 8.93 -14.58
N GLY A 46 -2.62 8.27 -14.68
CA GLY A 46 -2.98 7.37 -15.79
C GLY A 46 -2.12 6.14 -16.17
N GLY A 47 -0.99 5.83 -15.53
CA GLY A 47 -0.14 4.70 -15.89
C GLY A 47 -0.45 3.43 -15.10
N SER A 48 -0.39 2.26 -15.77
CA SER A 48 -0.44 0.94 -15.14
C SER A 48 0.59 0.83 -14.01
N GLY A 49 0.18 0.29 -12.87
CA GLY A 49 1.04 0.13 -11.69
C GLY A 49 2.33 -0.60 -12.06
N GLN A 50 3.47 0.08 -11.93
CA GLN A 50 4.69 -0.42 -12.55
C GLN A 50 5.28 -1.63 -11.82
N ARG A 51 5.00 -1.84 -10.52
CA ARG A 51 5.50 -3.01 -9.76
C ARG A 51 4.62 -3.32 -8.54
N LEU A 52 4.04 -4.53 -8.50
CA LEU A 52 3.56 -5.19 -7.28
C LEU A 52 4.35 -6.49 -7.11
N GLY A 53 4.83 -6.76 -5.89
CA GLY A 53 5.33 -8.05 -5.43
C GLY A 53 6.49 -8.64 -6.22
N ARG A 54 7.73 -8.41 -5.77
CA ARG A 54 8.78 -9.41 -6.05
C ARG A 54 8.61 -10.51 -5.01
N VAL A 55 8.16 -11.68 -5.48
CA VAL A 55 8.20 -12.95 -4.76
C VAL A 55 9.64 -13.35 -4.41
#